data_AF-A0A520ITU4-F1
#
_entry.id   AF-A0A520ITU4-F1
#
_cell.length_a   1.000
_cell.length_b   1.000
_cell.length_c   1.000
_cell.angle_alpha   90.00
_cell.angle_beta   90.00
_cell.angle_gamma   90.00
#
_symmetry.space_group_name_H-M   'P 1'
#
loop_
_entity.id
_entity.type
_entity.pdbx_description
1 polymer ?
#
loop_
_entity_poly.entity_id
_entity_poly.type
_entity_poly.pdbx_seq_one_letter_code
_entity_poly.pdbx_strand_id
1 'polypeptide(L)'
;MPFRSRDIGCVTALPYPALHASHSGIWIADANGTRPIGRGEAIRIAADTPVILLNAALIGQRLGYADLSGLDLLELFAFLCPARFMVPTPRGLARVAGIDAPEEDSAIAPFLRDATDALLAMIEGNDWPEREGAWTAAQSLFRLRWTWAPLLVDRLPKPSVAERWLYTKLPEWSEGAPRPAPRTVSLDADRTQERLAALTGSTAEQRPG
;
A
#
# COMPACT_ATOMS: atom_id res chain seq x y z
N MET A 1 -7.44 -30.31 8.86
CA MET A 1 -8.58 -29.37 8.79
C MET A 1 -8.34 -28.49 7.56
N PRO A 2 -9.03 -28.67 6.44
CA PRO A 2 -8.84 -27.81 5.28
C PRO A 2 -9.61 -26.49 5.48
N PHE A 3 -8.94 -25.38 5.20
CA PHE A 3 -9.49 -24.04 5.16
C PHE A 3 -10.66 -24.01 4.17
N ARG A 4 -11.85 -23.58 4.62
CA ARG A 4 -12.99 -23.35 3.73
C ARG A 4 -12.70 -22.13 2.87
N SER A 5 -12.68 -22.33 1.55
CA SER A 5 -12.83 -21.24 0.57
C SER A 5 -14.09 -20.46 0.93
N ARG A 6 -13.92 -19.18 1.31
CA ARG A 6 -15.04 -18.26 1.45
C ARG A 6 -15.43 -17.88 0.03
N ASP A 7 -16.67 -18.18 -0.37
CA ASP A 7 -17.28 -17.59 -1.55
C ASP A 7 -17.30 -16.07 -1.33
N ILE A 8 -16.38 -15.37 -1.98
CA ILE A 8 -16.33 -13.92 -2.02
C ILE A 8 -17.52 -13.51 -2.89
N GLY A 9 -18.51 -12.83 -2.32
CA GLY A 9 -19.59 -12.20 -3.08
C GLY A 9 -18.99 -11.40 -4.24
N CYS A 10 -19.64 -11.41 -5.40
CA CYS A 10 -19.13 -10.79 -6.61
C CYS A 10 -19.02 -9.27 -6.43
N VAL A 11 -17.87 -8.81 -5.93
CA VAL A 11 -17.47 -7.40 -5.97
C VAL A 11 -17.41 -7.02 -7.43
N THR A 12 -18.18 -6.01 -7.84
CA THR A 12 -18.04 -5.46 -9.19
C THR A 12 -16.65 -4.83 -9.29
N ALA A 13 -15.76 -5.50 -10.04
CA ALA A 13 -14.40 -5.04 -10.26
C ALA A 13 -14.40 -3.61 -10.82
N LEU A 14 -13.52 -2.76 -10.30
CA LEU A 14 -13.44 -1.39 -10.75
C LEU A 14 -12.91 -1.30 -12.21
N PRO A 15 -13.44 -0.38 -13.03
CA PRO A 15 -13.02 -0.22 -14.42
C PRO A 15 -11.68 0.52 -14.57
N TYR A 16 -11.03 0.87 -13.47
CA TYR A 16 -9.81 1.67 -13.47
C TYR A 16 -8.57 0.81 -13.72
N PRO A 17 -7.61 1.31 -14.53
CA PRO A 17 -6.34 0.66 -14.69
C PRO A 17 -5.49 0.81 -13.41
N ALA A 18 -4.58 -0.12 -13.19
CA ALA A 18 -3.54 -0.02 -12.18
C ALA A 18 -2.18 0.27 -12.81
N LEU A 19 -1.38 1.10 -12.15
CA LEU A 19 -0.08 1.54 -12.63
C LEU A 19 1.02 1.23 -11.60
N HIS A 20 2.09 0.59 -12.06
CA HIS A 20 3.30 0.39 -11.28
C HIS A 20 4.51 0.96 -12.01
N ALA A 21 5.35 1.69 -11.30
CA ALA A 21 6.64 2.17 -11.79
C ALA A 21 7.74 1.68 -10.84
N SER A 22 8.79 1.10 -11.41
CA SER A 22 9.98 0.65 -10.71
C SER A 22 11.25 1.14 -11.43
N HIS A 23 12.43 0.64 -11.02
CA HIS A 23 13.67 0.85 -11.79
C HIS A 23 13.75 -0.07 -13.01
N SER A 24 13.01 -1.17 -12.99
CA SER A 24 12.97 -2.21 -14.02
C SER A 24 12.03 -1.86 -15.17
N GLY A 25 11.08 -0.94 -14.96
CA GLY A 25 10.11 -0.53 -15.98
C GLY A 25 8.86 0.14 -15.41
N ILE A 26 7.88 0.36 -16.28
CA ILE A 26 6.56 0.87 -15.93
C ILE A 26 5.53 -0.05 -16.57
N TRP A 27 4.56 -0.51 -15.79
CA TRP A 27 3.51 -1.42 -16.24
C TRP A 27 2.14 -0.85 -15.91
N ILE A 28 1.21 -1.07 -16.84
CA ILE A 28 -0.20 -0.81 -16.63
C ILE A 28 -0.98 -2.11 -16.79
N ALA A 29 -1.97 -2.31 -15.94
CA ALA A 29 -2.93 -3.40 -16.05
C ALA A 29 -4.35 -2.83 -16.13
N ASP A 30 -5.13 -3.31 -17.09
CA ASP A 30 -6.55 -2.98 -17.25
C ASP A 30 -7.35 -4.24 -17.59
N ALA A 31 -8.62 -4.08 -17.98
CA ALA A 31 -9.49 -5.21 -18.34
C ALA A 31 -8.97 -6.05 -19.52
N ASN A 32 -8.09 -5.50 -20.36
CA ASN A 32 -7.51 -6.17 -21.53
C ASN A 32 -6.19 -6.88 -21.21
N GLY A 33 -5.65 -6.71 -20.01
CA GLY A 33 -4.42 -7.36 -19.55
C GLY A 33 -3.35 -6.38 -19.09
N THR A 34 -2.12 -6.88 -18.99
CA THR A 34 -0.96 -6.13 -18.49
C THR A 34 0.05 -5.89 -19.59
N ARG A 35 0.61 -4.68 -19.68
CA ARG A 35 1.66 -4.34 -20.65
C ARG A 35 2.66 -3.33 -20.10
N PRO A 36 3.91 -3.35 -20.58
CA PRO A 36 4.86 -2.29 -20.30
C PRO A 36 4.48 -1.02 -21.05
N ILE A 37 4.75 0.14 -20.45
CA ILE A 37 4.49 1.46 -21.04
C ILE A 37 5.65 2.44 -20.83
N GLY A 38 5.68 3.49 -21.64
CA GLY A 38 6.61 4.60 -21.46
C GLY A 38 6.15 5.60 -20.39
N ARG A 39 7.10 6.34 -19.81
CA ARG A 39 6.82 7.40 -18.81
C ARG A 39 5.79 8.42 -19.28
N GLY A 40 5.91 8.92 -20.52
CA GLY A 40 4.97 9.92 -21.06
C GLY A 40 3.55 9.37 -21.20
N GLU A 41 3.41 8.10 -21.57
CA GLU A 41 2.11 7.43 -21.64
C GLU A 41 1.52 7.25 -20.23
N ALA A 42 2.34 6.84 -19.24
CA ALA A 42 1.92 6.69 -17.86
C ALA A 42 1.36 8.00 -17.27
N ILE A 43 2.08 9.12 -17.48
CA ILE A 43 1.65 10.45 -17.03
C ILE A 43 0.33 10.85 -17.71
N ARG A 44 0.22 10.66 -19.03
CA ARG A 44 -1.00 10.97 -19.78
C ARG A 44 -2.20 10.19 -19.26
N ILE A 45 -2.06 8.88 -19.06
CA ILE A 45 -3.14 8.04 -18.54
C ILE A 45 -3.55 8.50 -17.13
N ALA A 46 -2.60 8.74 -16.25
CA ALA A 46 -2.89 9.20 -14.89
C ALA A 46 -3.54 10.60 -14.83
N ALA A 47 -3.34 11.44 -15.84
CA ALA A 47 -4.00 12.73 -15.96
C ALA A 47 -5.44 12.61 -16.51
N ASP A 48 -5.70 11.62 -17.39
CA ASP A 48 -6.98 11.46 -18.08
C ASP A 48 -8.01 10.66 -17.27
N THR A 49 -7.57 9.70 -16.45
CA THR A 49 -8.46 8.78 -15.71
C THR A 49 -7.88 8.44 -14.34
N PRO A 50 -8.72 8.19 -13.30
CA PRO A 50 -8.25 7.64 -12.05
C PRO A 50 -7.47 6.34 -12.27
N VAL A 51 -6.28 6.26 -11.70
CA VAL A 51 -5.39 5.09 -11.75
C VAL A 51 -5.26 4.48 -10.35
N ILE A 52 -5.32 3.16 -10.26
CA ILE A 52 -5.02 2.43 -9.02
C ILE A 52 -3.51 2.41 -8.82
N LEU A 53 -3.07 2.84 -7.64
CA LEU A 53 -1.66 3.00 -7.29
C LEU A 53 -1.38 2.39 -5.93
N LEU A 54 -0.10 2.11 -5.68
CA LEU A 54 0.42 1.88 -4.34
C LEU A 54 1.47 2.95 -4.07
N ASN A 55 1.19 3.84 -3.12
CA ASN A 55 2.05 4.98 -2.79
C ASN A 55 2.21 5.95 -3.98
N ALA A 56 1.16 6.75 -4.23
CA ALA A 56 1.11 7.71 -5.33
C ALA A 56 2.28 8.69 -5.31
N ALA A 57 2.74 9.12 -4.13
CA ALA A 57 3.91 9.99 -3.99
C ALA A 57 5.19 9.32 -4.54
N LEU A 58 5.44 8.04 -4.19
CA LEU A 58 6.58 7.28 -4.71
C LEU A 58 6.49 7.07 -6.22
N ILE A 59 5.31 6.74 -6.73
CA ILE A 59 5.10 6.57 -8.17
C ILE A 59 5.32 7.91 -8.90
N GLY A 60 4.79 9.01 -8.36
CA GLY A 60 5.01 10.36 -8.88
C GLY A 60 6.49 10.72 -8.96
N GLN A 61 7.27 10.45 -7.90
CA GLN A 61 8.72 10.64 -7.92
C GLN A 61 9.42 9.82 -9.02
N ARG A 62 9.05 8.54 -9.20
CA ARG A 62 9.63 7.68 -10.23
C ARG A 62 9.28 8.13 -11.66
N LEU A 63 8.10 8.72 -11.83
CA LEU A 63 7.66 9.29 -13.11
C LEU A 63 8.19 10.70 -13.36
N GLY A 64 8.73 11.38 -12.34
CA GLY A 64 9.06 12.80 -12.41
C GLY A 64 7.81 13.69 -12.47
N TYR A 65 6.70 13.24 -11.90
CA TYR A 65 5.41 13.92 -11.85
C TYR A 65 4.95 14.00 -10.39
N ALA A 66 5.35 15.06 -9.69
CA ALA A 66 5.30 15.15 -8.23
C ALA A 66 3.87 15.11 -7.65
N ASP A 67 2.91 15.72 -8.34
CA ASP A 67 1.52 15.83 -7.87
C ASP A 67 0.62 14.72 -8.45
N LEU A 68 1.17 13.50 -8.56
CA LEU A 68 0.40 12.35 -9.02
C LEU A 68 -0.74 12.05 -8.05
N SER A 69 -1.97 12.15 -8.55
CA SER A 69 -3.18 11.78 -7.82
C SER A 69 -3.81 10.53 -8.45
N GLY A 70 -4.42 9.70 -7.61
CA GLY A 70 -5.04 8.46 -8.04
C GLY A 70 -5.76 7.76 -6.89
N LEU A 71 -6.16 6.52 -7.16
CA LEU A 71 -6.73 5.60 -6.20
C LEU A 71 -5.59 4.89 -5.45
N ASP A 72 -5.03 5.54 -4.43
CA ASP A 72 -3.90 4.98 -3.67
C ASP A 72 -4.38 3.95 -2.64
N LEU A 73 -3.89 2.71 -2.76
CA LEU A 73 -4.27 1.60 -1.90
C LEU A 73 -3.81 1.76 -0.45
N LEU A 74 -2.79 2.58 -0.18
CA LEU A 74 -2.41 2.91 1.20
C LEU A 74 -3.50 3.75 1.89
N GLU A 75 -4.12 4.66 1.16
CA GLU A 75 -5.22 5.48 1.67
C GLU A 75 -6.48 4.62 1.89
N LEU A 76 -6.82 3.74 0.94
CA LEU A 76 -7.94 2.81 1.09
C LEU A 76 -7.74 1.91 2.31
N PHE A 77 -6.54 1.32 2.46
CA PHE A 77 -6.23 0.52 3.63
C PHE A 77 -6.34 1.32 4.92
N ALA A 78 -5.79 2.54 4.97
CA ALA A 78 -5.86 3.37 6.18
C ALA A 78 -7.30 3.68 6.61
N PHE A 79 -8.20 3.82 5.64
CA PHE A 79 -9.63 4.01 5.88
C PHE A 79 -10.32 2.72 6.36
N LEU A 80 -10.04 1.58 5.72
CA LEU A 80 -10.69 0.30 6.04
C LEU A 80 -10.16 -0.36 7.31
N CYS A 81 -8.90 -0.12 7.64
CA CYS A 81 -8.17 -0.74 8.73
C CYS A 81 -7.50 0.33 9.62
N PRO A 82 -8.28 1.24 10.24
CA PRO A 82 -7.73 2.30 11.06
C PRO A 82 -6.86 1.76 12.18
N ALA A 83 -5.73 2.43 12.43
CA ALA A 83 -4.71 2.05 13.43
C ALA A 83 -4.12 0.64 13.25
N ARG A 84 -4.15 0.07 12.03
CA ARG A 84 -3.44 -1.16 11.70
C ARG A 84 -2.13 -0.85 10.99
N PHE A 85 -1.07 -1.56 11.36
CA PHE A 85 0.22 -1.47 10.70
C PHE A 85 0.23 -2.31 9.42
N MET A 86 0.75 -1.73 8.34
CA MET A 86 1.06 -2.42 7.09
C MET A 86 2.39 -1.90 6.54
N VAL A 87 3.22 -2.80 6.00
CA VAL A 87 4.41 -2.40 5.26
C VAL A 87 3.96 -1.88 3.88
N PRO A 88 4.29 -0.65 3.47
CA PRO A 88 3.76 -0.02 2.24
C PRO A 88 4.47 -0.54 0.98
N THR A 89 4.36 -1.85 0.73
CA THR A 89 4.97 -2.57 -0.38
C THR A 89 3.95 -3.57 -0.94
N PRO A 90 4.08 -4.03 -2.20
CA PRO A 90 3.15 -5.02 -2.75
C PRO A 90 3.03 -6.26 -1.88
N ARG A 91 4.16 -6.78 -1.37
CA ARG A 91 4.18 -7.93 -0.45
C ARG A 91 3.54 -7.62 0.91
N GLY A 92 3.70 -6.41 1.43
CA GLY A 92 3.04 -5.98 2.67
C GLY A 92 1.53 -5.84 2.50
N LEU A 93 1.09 -5.32 1.35
CA LEU A 93 -0.31 -5.24 0.97
C LEU A 93 -0.93 -6.63 0.80
N ALA A 94 -0.24 -7.56 0.13
CA ALA A 94 -0.70 -8.93 -0.09
C ALA A 94 -1.06 -9.63 1.23
N ARG A 95 -0.24 -9.43 2.27
CA ARG A 95 -0.48 -9.99 3.61
C ARG A 95 -1.77 -9.50 4.25
N VAL A 96 -2.11 -8.22 4.09
CA VAL A 96 -3.34 -7.66 4.68
C VAL A 96 -4.57 -7.93 3.80
N ALA A 97 -4.40 -7.97 2.48
CA ALA A 97 -5.44 -8.33 1.53
C ALA A 97 -5.75 -9.84 1.51
N GLY A 98 -4.86 -10.68 2.05
CA GLY A 98 -5.05 -12.13 2.11
C GLY A 98 -4.91 -12.82 0.75
N ILE A 99 -4.11 -12.24 -0.15
CA ILE A 99 -3.84 -12.76 -1.50
C ILE A 99 -2.35 -13.02 -1.69
N ASP A 100 -2.00 -13.76 -2.74
CA ASP A 100 -0.59 -14.05 -3.06
C ASP A 100 0.17 -12.78 -3.48
N ALA A 101 1.42 -12.68 -3.02
CA ALA A 101 2.27 -11.55 -3.38
C ALA A 101 2.81 -11.70 -4.81
N PRO A 102 2.95 -10.61 -5.57
CA PRO A 102 3.55 -10.67 -6.90
C PRO A 102 5.03 -11.07 -6.78
N GLU A 103 5.47 -11.97 -7.66
CA GLU A 103 6.86 -12.46 -7.69
C GLU A 103 7.80 -11.53 -8.47
N GLU A 104 7.26 -10.77 -9.42
CA GLU A 104 8.01 -9.92 -10.34
C GLU A 104 7.31 -8.57 -10.59
N ASP A 105 8.06 -7.58 -11.09
CA ASP A 105 7.57 -6.20 -11.26
C ASP A 105 6.40 -6.08 -12.25
N SER A 106 6.42 -6.88 -13.33
CA SER A 106 5.33 -7.00 -14.31
C SER A 106 4.02 -7.46 -13.68
N ALA A 107 4.09 -8.28 -12.63
CA ALA A 107 2.92 -8.81 -11.94
C ALA A 107 2.33 -7.83 -10.91
N ILE A 108 3.03 -6.73 -10.59
CA ILE A 108 2.55 -5.78 -9.56
C ILE A 108 1.29 -5.04 -10.03
N ALA A 109 1.26 -4.52 -11.25
CA ALA A 109 0.10 -3.78 -11.75
C ALA A 109 -1.21 -4.60 -11.71
N PRO A 110 -1.28 -5.84 -12.25
CA PRO A 110 -2.50 -6.66 -12.11
C PRO A 110 -2.79 -7.00 -10.65
N PHE A 111 -1.78 -7.32 -9.85
CA PHE A 111 -1.94 -7.56 -8.40
C PHE A 111 -2.58 -6.38 -7.67
N LEU A 112 -2.30 -5.12 -8.04
CA LEU A 112 -2.96 -3.97 -7.39
C LEU A 112 -4.47 -3.95 -7.64
N ARG A 113 -4.95 -4.45 -8.78
CA ARG A 113 -6.38 -4.60 -9.06
C ARG A 113 -6.99 -5.68 -8.19
N ASP A 114 -6.34 -6.85 -8.12
CA ASP A 114 -6.78 -7.95 -7.26
C ASP A 114 -6.80 -7.54 -5.77
N ALA A 115 -5.78 -6.80 -5.32
CA ALA A 115 -5.71 -6.26 -3.98
C ALA A 115 -6.83 -5.23 -3.71
N THR A 116 -7.17 -4.41 -4.71
CA THR A 116 -8.29 -3.47 -4.61
C THR A 116 -9.61 -4.22 -4.38
N ASP A 117 -9.86 -5.25 -5.20
CA ASP A 117 -11.09 -6.04 -5.09
C ASP A 117 -11.16 -6.77 -3.74
N ALA A 118 -10.04 -7.33 -3.26
CA ALA A 118 -9.95 -7.96 -1.94
C ALA A 118 -10.20 -6.96 -0.79
N LEU A 119 -9.67 -5.74 -0.89
CA LEU A 119 -9.93 -4.69 0.10
C LEU A 119 -11.40 -4.26 0.10
N LEU A 120 -12.00 -4.07 -1.08
CA LEU A 120 -13.41 -3.67 -1.20
C LEU A 120 -14.37 -4.78 -0.75
N ALA A 121 -14.01 -6.06 -0.94
CA ALA A 121 -14.77 -7.20 -0.44
C ALA A 121 -14.94 -7.18 1.09
N MET A 122 -14.03 -6.54 1.82
CA MET A 122 -14.19 -6.37 3.28
C MET A 122 -15.43 -5.56 3.65
N ILE A 123 -15.81 -4.58 2.82
CA ILE A 123 -16.99 -3.73 3.07
C ILE A 123 -18.28 -4.50 2.84
N GLU A 124 -18.29 -5.39 1.86
CA GLU A 124 -19.47 -6.21 1.51
C GLU A 124 -19.72 -7.33 2.53
N GLY A 125 -18.67 -7.74 3.27
CA GLY A 125 -18.79 -8.64 4.40
C GLY A 125 -19.56 -8.00 5.56
N ASN A 126 -20.59 -8.68 6.07
CA ASN A 126 -21.39 -8.19 7.20
C ASN A 126 -20.64 -8.13 8.56
N ASP A 127 -19.37 -8.56 8.58
CA ASP A 127 -18.53 -8.69 9.78
C ASP A 127 -17.34 -7.72 9.80
N TRP A 128 -17.39 -6.59 9.09
CA TRP A 128 -16.33 -5.58 9.14
C TRP A 128 -16.28 -4.88 10.51
N PRO A 129 -15.26 -5.12 11.36
CA PRO A 129 -15.26 -4.62 12.75
C PRO A 129 -15.22 -3.10 12.85
N GLU A 130 -14.55 -2.44 11.89
CA GLU A 130 -14.34 -1.00 11.83
C GLU A 130 -15.46 -0.27 11.05
N ARG A 131 -16.59 -0.93 10.76
CA ARG A 131 -17.75 -0.34 10.04
C ARG A 131 -18.36 0.88 10.74
N GLU A 132 -18.41 0.89 12.07
CA GLU A 132 -19.08 1.95 12.84
C GLU A 132 -18.46 3.33 12.54
N GLY A 133 -19.26 4.25 12.04
CA GLY A 133 -18.83 5.61 11.70
C GLY A 133 -18.19 5.74 10.31
N ALA A 134 -17.94 4.63 9.59
CA ALA A 134 -17.31 4.64 8.27
C ALA A 134 -18.12 5.43 7.24
N TRP A 135 -19.45 5.29 7.22
CA TRP A 135 -20.32 6.04 6.30
C TRP A 135 -20.17 7.56 6.48
N THR A 136 -20.21 8.04 7.73
CA THR A 136 -20.06 9.48 8.05
C THR A 136 -18.65 9.98 7.70
N ALA A 137 -17.62 9.17 7.94
CA ALA A 137 -16.25 9.48 7.56
C ALA A 137 -16.10 9.59 6.03
N ALA A 138 -16.63 8.63 5.27
CA ALA A 138 -16.64 8.66 3.81
C ALA A 138 -17.35 9.91 3.25
N GLN A 139 -18.50 10.30 3.81
CA GLN A 139 -19.22 11.50 3.41
C GLN A 139 -18.42 12.79 3.67
N SER A 140 -17.66 12.82 4.77
CA SER A 140 -16.79 13.96 5.10
C SER A 140 -15.59 14.04 4.16
N LEU A 141 -14.95 12.90 3.88
CA LEU A 141 -13.83 12.79 2.95
C LEU A 141 -14.24 13.04 1.50
N PHE A 142 -15.48 12.73 1.12
CA PHE A 142 -16.06 13.09 -0.18
C PHE A 142 -16.06 14.60 -0.39
N ARG A 143 -16.47 15.38 0.63
CA ARG A 143 -16.44 16.86 0.57
C ARG A 143 -15.02 17.41 0.48
N LEU A 144 -14.04 16.69 1.01
CA LEU A 144 -12.61 16.98 0.90
C LEU A 144 -11.97 16.44 -0.38
N ARG A 145 -12.77 15.89 -1.30
CA ARG A 145 -12.34 15.36 -2.61
C ARG A 145 -11.34 14.20 -2.51
N TRP A 146 -11.42 13.40 -1.45
CA TRP A 146 -10.65 12.16 -1.39
C TRP A 146 -11.06 11.22 -2.53
N THR A 147 -10.10 10.73 -3.30
CA THR A 147 -10.31 10.00 -4.57
C THR A 147 -11.08 8.69 -4.41
N TRP A 148 -10.97 8.02 -3.26
CA TRP A 148 -11.75 6.81 -2.97
C TRP A 148 -13.19 7.09 -2.52
N ALA A 149 -13.48 8.26 -1.97
CA ALA A 149 -14.77 8.53 -1.34
C ALA A 149 -15.97 8.31 -2.29
N PRO A 150 -15.95 8.75 -3.58
CA PRO A 150 -17.05 8.49 -4.51
C PRO A 150 -17.33 7.00 -4.72
N LEU A 151 -16.30 6.15 -4.62
CA LEU A 151 -16.43 4.71 -4.78
C LEU A 151 -16.94 4.05 -3.49
N LEU A 152 -16.68 4.64 -2.33
CA LEU A 152 -17.07 4.06 -1.03
C LEU A 152 -18.48 4.46 -0.60
N VAL A 153 -18.92 5.68 -0.93
CA VAL A 153 -20.22 6.23 -0.45
C VAL A 153 -21.41 5.34 -0.85
N ASP A 154 -21.40 4.78 -2.07
CA ASP A 154 -22.48 3.91 -2.56
C ASP A 154 -22.38 2.47 -2.03
N ARG A 155 -21.20 2.06 -1.58
CA ARG A 155 -20.93 0.72 -1.01
C ARG A 155 -21.20 0.66 0.49
N LEU A 156 -21.16 1.80 1.17
CA LEU A 156 -21.35 1.90 2.61
C LEU A 156 -22.84 2.07 2.96
N PRO A 157 -23.44 1.15 3.73
CA PRO A 157 -24.83 1.29 4.12
C PRO A 157 -25.00 2.48 5.06
N LYS A 158 -25.92 3.41 4.70
CA LYS A 158 -26.28 4.53 5.56
C LYS A 158 -26.79 4.00 6.90
N PRO A 159 -26.25 4.46 8.04
CA PRO A 159 -26.68 3.96 9.33
C PRO A 159 -28.11 4.45 9.66
N SER A 160 -28.90 3.58 10.31
CA SER A 160 -30.27 3.89 10.75
C SER A 160 -30.31 4.78 12.00
N VAL A 161 -29.20 4.83 12.75
CA VAL A 161 -28.99 5.65 13.95
C VAL A 161 -27.69 6.43 13.82
N ALA A 162 -27.52 7.49 14.61
CA ALA A 162 -26.23 8.16 14.71
C ALA A 162 -25.21 7.20 15.32
N GLU A 163 -24.17 6.86 14.57
CA GLU A 163 -23.05 6.03 15.03
C GLU A 163 -21.99 6.89 15.72
N ARG A 164 -21.20 6.29 16.61
CA ARG A 164 -20.04 6.98 17.20
C ARG A 164 -19.01 7.25 16.11
N TRP A 165 -18.14 8.24 16.33
CA TRP A 165 -17.07 8.52 15.40
C TRP A 165 -16.11 7.32 15.29
N LEU A 166 -15.64 7.04 14.06
CA LEU A 166 -14.74 5.92 13.72
C LEU A 166 -13.53 5.81 14.68
N TYR A 167 -13.04 6.94 15.19
CA TYR A 167 -11.88 7.03 16.07
C TYR A 167 -12.18 6.90 17.57
N THR A 168 -13.45 6.82 17.98
CA THR A 168 -13.83 6.76 19.41
C THR A 168 -13.41 5.43 20.08
N LYS A 169 -13.17 4.36 19.30
CA LYS A 169 -12.73 3.06 19.81
C LYS A 169 -11.21 2.85 19.82
N LEU A 170 -10.44 3.78 19.28
CA LEU A 170 -8.98 3.63 19.24
C LEU A 170 -8.39 3.84 20.63
N PRO A 171 -7.39 3.02 21.05
CA PRO A 171 -6.67 3.28 22.28
C PRO A 171 -5.94 4.63 22.17
N GLU A 172 -5.81 5.31 23.30
CA GLU A 172 -5.07 6.56 23.38
C GLU A 172 -3.61 6.32 22.96
N TRP A 173 -3.17 7.00 21.90
CA TRP A 173 -1.80 6.91 21.44
C TRP A 173 -0.94 7.85 22.30
N SER A 174 0.06 7.28 22.98
CA SER A 174 1.09 8.05 23.68
C SER A 174 2.40 7.93 22.93
N GLU A 175 2.98 9.07 22.57
CA GLU A 175 4.34 9.11 22.05
C GLU A 175 5.30 8.87 23.23
N GLY A 176 5.95 7.70 23.25
CA GLY A 176 6.99 7.41 24.22
C GLY A 176 8.17 8.39 24.05
N ALA A 177 8.96 8.57 25.11
CA ALA A 177 10.16 9.40 25.03
C ALA A 177 11.01 9.01 23.80
N PRO A 178 11.64 9.97 23.10
CA PRO A 178 12.49 9.69 21.96
C PRO A 178 13.47 8.57 22.28
N ARG A 179 13.71 7.68 21.32
CA ARG A 179 14.74 6.64 21.51
C ARG A 179 16.05 7.33 21.90
N PRO A 180 16.79 6.81 22.89
CA PRO A 180 18.09 7.36 23.25
C PRO A 180 18.99 7.38 22.01
N ALA A 181 19.91 8.35 21.97
CA ALA A 181 20.87 8.45 20.88
C ALA A 181 21.56 7.09 20.66
N PRO A 182 21.81 6.69 19.40
CA PRO A 182 22.57 5.48 19.11
C PRO A 182 23.87 5.49 19.90
N ARG A 183 24.18 4.38 20.58
CA ARG A 183 25.43 4.29 21.35
C ARG A 183 26.61 4.33 20.38
N THR A 184 27.51 5.29 20.57
CA THR A 184 28.82 5.26 19.92
C THR A 184 29.63 4.12 20.53
N VAL A 185 29.96 3.12 19.72
CA VAL A 185 30.84 2.02 20.12
C VAL A 185 32.16 2.23 19.39
N SER A 186 33.24 2.44 20.15
CA SER A 186 34.59 2.40 19.58
C SER A 186 34.99 0.92 19.46
N LEU A 187 35.31 0.51 18.24
CA LEU A 187 35.85 -0.83 18.00
C LEU A 187 37.37 -0.74 18.06
N ASP A 188 37.97 -1.73 18.72
CA ASP A 188 39.42 -1.89 18.73
C ASP A 188 39.93 -2.12 17.30
N ALA A 189 40.96 -1.39 16.91
CA ALA A 189 41.46 -1.37 15.54
C ALA A 189 42.04 -2.74 15.15
N ASP A 190 42.78 -3.38 16.05
CA ASP A 190 43.42 -4.68 15.81
C ASP A 190 42.35 -5.75 15.65
N ARG A 191 41.35 -5.78 16.53
CA ARG A 191 40.19 -6.68 16.41
C ARG A 191 39.39 -6.47 15.13
N THR A 192 39.27 -5.22 14.68
CA THR A 192 38.56 -4.88 13.45
C THR A 192 39.33 -5.40 12.23
N GLN A 193 40.65 -5.24 12.21
CA GLN A 193 41.51 -5.76 11.13
C GLN A 193 41.55 -7.28 11.11
N GLU A 194 41.69 -7.94 12.27
CA GLU A 194 41.61 -9.40 12.39
C GLU A 194 40.30 -9.94 11.83
N ARG A 195 39.17 -9.32 12.21
CA ARG A 195 37.85 -9.73 11.74
C ARG A 195 37.67 -9.47 10.25
N LEU A 196 38.19 -8.35 9.74
CA LEU A 196 38.15 -8.03 8.33
C LEU A 196 38.94 -9.06 7.51
N ALA A 197 40.17 -9.38 7.92
CA ALA A 197 41.00 -10.40 7.26
C ALA A 197 40.33 -11.79 7.25
N ALA A 198 39.65 -12.16 8.34
CA ALA A 198 38.88 -13.39 8.40
C ALA A 198 37.67 -13.41 7.45
N LEU A 199 37.03 -12.26 7.23
CA LEU A 199 35.85 -12.14 6.35
C LEU A 199 36.23 -12.04 4.86
N THR A 200 37.34 -11.38 4.53
CA THR A 200 37.76 -11.15 3.14
C THR A 200 38.63 -12.27 2.58
N GLY A 201 39.23 -13.11 3.44
CA GLY A 201 40.07 -14.23 3.04
C GLY A 201 41.47 -13.79 2.56
N SER A 202 42.38 -14.75 2.43
CA SER A 202 43.82 -14.50 2.20
C SER A 202 44.17 -13.96 0.81
N THR A 203 43.22 -13.85 -0.11
CA THR A 203 43.41 -13.34 -1.48
C THR A 203 42.93 -11.91 -1.67
N ALA A 204 42.45 -11.25 -0.62
CA ALA A 204 41.98 -9.87 -0.70
C ALA A 204 43.15 -8.88 -0.80
N GLU A 205 43.04 -7.93 -1.74
CA GLU A 205 43.99 -6.83 -1.92
C GLU A 205 44.01 -5.94 -0.65
N GLN A 206 45.15 -5.87 0.04
CA GLN A 206 45.33 -4.97 1.17
C GLN A 206 45.67 -3.57 0.68
N ARG A 207 44.82 -2.59 1.01
CA ARG A 207 45.11 -1.17 0.80
C ARG A 207 45.37 -0.50 2.13
N PRO A 208 46.49 0.23 2.29
CA PRO A 208 46.71 1.01 3.50
C PRO A 208 45.65 2.12 3.58
N GLY A 209 44.97 2.18 4.73
CA GLY A 209 44.03 3.22 5.11
C GLY A 209 44.55 3.99 6.31
#